data_AF-A0A3B4AM43-F1
#
_entry.id   AF-A0A3B4AM43-F1
#
_cell.length_a   1.000
_cell.length_b   1.000
_cell.length_c   1.000
_cell.angle_alpha   90.00
_cell.angle_beta   90.00
_cell.angle_gamma   90.00
#
_symmetry.space_group_name_H-M   'P 1'
#
loop_
_entity.id
_entity.type
_entity.pdbx_description
1 polymer ?
#
loop_
_entity_poly.entity_id
_entity_poly.type
_entity_poly.pdbx_seq_one_letter_code
_entity_poly.pdbx_strand_id
1 'polypeptide(L)'
;LNIKKKHRSMLLLCPWARHLTYLVAWLRSLSIFFFFYLAVADEDCSLEIAFLIDSSESAKDNHAQEKRFASDVMERLQVARLQTGRALVSRAALLQYSSHVIVEQTFKQWRGPDDFKARIAPIVYIGHGTYTTYAITNLTRIYLEESEPNSIKVAVLLFDGISHPRNPDIFSAVADAKNQGVRFFAIGITPEANEPTNIAQLRLIASSPASRYLHNLQDRAIVDKVMKEIVSEFKMIQLFQPSVCHKRLYPGSASPSLSFPAFLLFKQILRKPSLPLLLFLFLDNACVLWFCIASPLDPSYRKTVVIFHVLQTRGVKNAAL
;
A
#
# COMPACT_ATOMS: atom_id res chain seq x y z
N LEU A 1 -3.68 -76.71 52.96
CA LEU A 1 -2.81 -75.92 52.05
C LEU A 1 -3.73 -75.33 50.98
N ASN A 2 -4.33 -74.14 51.14
CA ASN A 2 -3.74 -72.79 50.98
C ASN A 2 -3.18 -72.64 49.53
N ILE A 3 -3.51 -71.67 48.65
CA ILE A 3 -3.62 -70.21 48.83
C ILE A 3 -4.43 -69.55 47.69
N LYS A 4 -5.49 -68.81 48.09
CA LYS A 4 -6.02 -67.48 47.64
C LYS A 4 -5.98 -67.02 46.17
N LYS A 5 -7.21 -66.86 45.63
CA LYS A 5 -7.66 -65.75 44.76
C LYS A 5 -7.24 -64.38 45.30
N LYS A 6 -6.76 -63.47 44.45
CA LYS A 6 -6.67 -62.04 44.74
C LYS A 6 -7.26 -61.23 43.58
N HIS A 7 -8.51 -60.79 43.76
CA HIS A 7 -9.01 -59.57 43.13
C HIS A 7 -8.31 -58.36 43.78
N ARG A 8 -7.75 -57.44 42.99
CA ARG A 8 -7.75 -56.00 43.29
C ARG A 8 -7.49 -55.16 42.05
N SER A 9 -8.39 -54.21 41.88
CA SER A 9 -8.58 -53.18 40.86
C SER A 9 -7.35 -52.32 40.58
N MET A 10 -7.21 -51.89 39.32
CA MET A 10 -6.58 -50.60 39.00
C MET A 10 -7.29 -50.01 37.78
N LEU A 11 -8.10 -48.98 38.02
CA LEU A 11 -8.56 -48.06 36.99
C LEU A 11 -7.33 -47.56 36.23
N LEU A 12 -7.24 -47.86 34.94
CA LEU A 12 -6.44 -47.07 34.01
C LEU A 12 -7.43 -46.35 33.10
N LEU A 13 -7.69 -45.10 33.49
CA LEU A 13 -8.36 -44.10 32.69
C LEU A 13 -7.70 -44.03 31.31
N CYS A 14 -8.54 -44.14 30.28
CA CYS A 14 -8.17 -44.17 28.87
C CYS A 14 -7.33 -42.92 28.48
N PRO A 15 -6.17 -43.06 27.80
CA PRO A 15 -5.34 -41.92 27.35
C PRO A 15 -5.96 -41.04 26.25
N TRP A 16 -7.15 -41.37 25.76
CA TRP A 16 -7.78 -40.73 24.61
C TRP A 16 -8.47 -39.39 24.94
N ALA A 17 -8.72 -39.10 26.22
CA ALA A 17 -9.39 -37.87 26.63
C ALA A 17 -8.53 -36.61 26.44
N ARG A 18 -7.19 -36.72 26.50
CA ARG A 18 -6.28 -35.58 26.36
C ARG A 18 -6.15 -35.10 24.90
N HIS A 19 -6.17 -36.02 23.94
CA HIS A 19 -6.10 -35.65 22.51
C HIS A 19 -7.35 -34.92 22.03
N LEU A 20 -8.53 -35.26 22.55
CA LEU A 20 -9.77 -34.57 22.21
C LEU A 20 -9.79 -33.13 22.74
N THR A 21 -9.27 -32.89 23.94
CA THR A 21 -9.14 -31.53 24.49
C THR A 21 -8.18 -30.65 23.69
N TYR A 22 -7.07 -31.21 23.20
CA TYR A 22 -6.14 -30.49 22.32
C TYR A 22 -6.76 -30.21 20.96
N LEU A 23 -7.52 -31.15 20.39
CA LEU A 23 -8.22 -30.95 19.11
C LEU A 23 -9.32 -29.90 19.23
N VAL A 24 -10.12 -29.92 20.31
CA VAL A 24 -11.18 -28.93 20.55
C VAL A 24 -10.58 -27.55 20.88
N ALA A 25 -9.48 -27.49 21.63
CA ALA A 25 -8.73 -26.25 21.86
C ALA A 25 -8.10 -25.72 20.55
N TRP A 26 -7.57 -26.60 19.69
CA TRP A 26 -7.01 -26.26 18.39
C TRP A 26 -8.08 -25.80 17.40
N LEU A 27 -9.24 -26.47 17.34
CA LEU A 27 -10.39 -26.05 16.52
C LEU A 27 -11.02 -24.75 17.02
N ARG A 28 -11.02 -24.51 18.34
CA ARG A 28 -11.39 -23.21 18.93
C ARG A 28 -10.36 -22.14 18.59
N SER A 29 -9.07 -22.41 18.70
CA SER A 29 -8.01 -21.48 18.28
C SER A 29 -8.03 -21.20 16.78
N LEU A 30 -8.34 -22.19 15.94
CA LEU A 30 -8.53 -22.02 14.50
C LEU A 30 -9.81 -21.24 14.18
N SER A 31 -10.91 -21.49 14.89
CA SER A 31 -12.13 -20.71 14.72
C SER A 31 -11.93 -19.28 15.20
N ILE A 32 -11.20 -19.06 16.29
CA ILE A 32 -10.84 -17.73 16.80
C ILE A 32 -9.85 -17.05 15.86
N PHE A 33 -8.84 -17.76 15.32
CA PHE A 33 -7.92 -17.22 14.31
C PHE A 33 -8.64 -16.95 13.00
N PHE A 34 -9.57 -17.80 12.58
CA PHE A 34 -10.37 -17.63 11.36
C PHE A 34 -11.38 -16.49 11.52
N PHE A 35 -12.01 -16.34 12.69
CA PHE A 35 -12.83 -15.18 13.04
C PHE A 35 -12.00 -13.90 13.19
N PHE A 36 -10.78 -13.96 13.73
CA PHE A 36 -9.85 -12.82 13.73
C PHE A 36 -9.40 -12.47 12.31
N TYR A 37 -9.13 -13.46 11.45
CA TYR A 37 -8.71 -13.25 10.07
C TYR A 37 -9.86 -12.71 9.20
N LEU A 38 -11.11 -13.12 9.48
CA LEU A 38 -12.31 -12.56 8.84
C LEU A 38 -12.70 -11.19 9.40
N ALA A 39 -12.45 -10.91 10.69
CA ALA A 39 -12.67 -9.60 11.30
C ALA A 39 -11.58 -8.57 10.94
N VAL A 40 -10.45 -8.99 10.36
CA VAL A 40 -9.36 -8.11 9.88
C VAL A 40 -9.69 -7.42 8.54
N ALA A 41 -10.86 -7.64 7.96
CA ALA A 41 -11.21 -7.07 6.65
C ALA A 41 -11.92 -5.69 6.69
N ASP A 42 -11.96 -5.01 7.83
CA ASP A 42 -12.48 -3.63 7.90
C ASP A 42 -11.33 -2.61 7.88
N GLU A 43 -10.63 -2.54 6.75
CA GLU A 43 -9.62 -1.51 6.50
C GLU A 43 -10.22 -0.38 5.66
N ASP A 44 -10.39 0.80 6.27
CA ASP A 44 -10.79 2.06 5.63
C ASP A 44 -9.55 2.78 5.07
N CYS A 45 -8.86 2.20 4.09
CA CYS A 45 -7.75 2.89 3.46
C CYS A 45 -8.28 3.92 2.45
N SER A 46 -8.09 5.21 2.72
CA SER A 46 -8.51 6.29 1.84
C SER A 46 -7.39 6.71 0.90
N LEU A 47 -7.73 7.05 -0.35
CA LEU A 47 -6.79 7.64 -1.31
C LEU A 47 -6.96 9.16 -1.30
N GLU A 48 -5.88 9.88 -1.00
CA GLU A 48 -5.83 11.33 -1.11
C GLU A 48 -4.95 11.69 -2.30
N ILE A 49 -5.56 12.35 -3.29
CA ILE A 49 -4.90 12.72 -4.54
C ILE A 49 -4.91 14.24 -4.71
N ALA A 50 -3.77 14.83 -5.06
CA ALA A 50 -3.69 16.26 -5.28
C ALA A 50 -3.18 16.54 -6.69
N PHE A 51 -3.86 17.43 -7.41
CA PHE A 51 -3.45 17.88 -8.73
C PHE A 51 -2.78 19.24 -8.61
N LEU A 52 -1.59 19.37 -9.20
CA LEU A 52 -0.93 20.65 -9.42
C LEU A 52 -0.97 20.94 -10.91
N ILE A 53 -1.89 21.83 -11.30
CA ILE A 53 -2.12 22.24 -12.69
C ILE A 53 -1.14 23.35 -13.05
N ASP A 54 -0.40 23.19 -14.15
CA ASP A 54 0.50 24.22 -14.64
C ASP A 54 -0.31 25.33 -15.33
N SER A 55 -0.03 26.57 -14.96
CA SER A 55 -0.63 27.76 -15.57
C SER A 55 0.44 28.73 -16.04
N SER A 56 1.66 28.26 -16.29
CA SER A 56 2.75 29.04 -16.87
C SER A 56 2.55 29.35 -18.35
N GLU A 57 3.46 30.12 -18.94
CA GLU A 57 3.38 30.51 -20.35
C GLU A 57 3.37 29.30 -21.30
N SER A 58 4.22 28.31 -21.05
CA SER A 58 4.33 27.10 -21.87
C SER A 58 3.10 26.19 -21.77
N ALA A 59 2.36 26.25 -20.66
CA ALA A 59 1.16 25.45 -20.44
C ALA A 59 -0.07 25.93 -21.23
N LYS A 60 -0.06 27.15 -21.79
CA LYS A 60 -1.25 27.83 -22.34
C LYS A 60 -2.12 26.97 -23.25
N ASP A 61 -1.49 26.33 -24.24
CA ASP A 61 -2.21 25.55 -25.25
C ASP A 61 -2.70 24.18 -24.72
N ASN A 62 -2.10 23.71 -23.62
CA ASN A 62 -2.42 22.43 -22.99
C ASN A 62 -3.29 22.58 -21.72
N HIS A 63 -3.46 23.80 -21.20
CA HIS A 63 -4.13 24.05 -19.92
C HIS A 63 -5.57 23.51 -19.88
N ALA A 64 -6.31 23.57 -20.99
CA ALA A 64 -7.63 22.94 -21.08
C ALA A 64 -7.58 21.41 -21.02
N GLN A 65 -6.54 20.79 -21.60
CA GLN A 65 -6.31 19.35 -21.56
C GLN A 65 -5.89 18.89 -20.17
N GLU A 66 -5.05 19.66 -19.46
CA GLU A 66 -4.68 19.42 -18.07
C GLU A 66 -5.90 19.33 -17.15
N LYS A 67 -6.81 20.31 -17.26
CA LYS A 67 -8.06 20.34 -16.49
C LYS A 67 -8.98 19.15 -16.79
N ARG A 68 -9.08 18.76 -18.06
CA ARG A 68 -9.84 17.57 -18.48
C ARG A 68 -9.22 16.30 -17.90
N PHE A 69 -7.90 16.13 -18.04
CA PHE A 69 -7.19 14.97 -17.50
C PHE A 69 -7.43 14.79 -15.99
N ALA A 70 -7.29 15.86 -15.20
CA ALA A 70 -7.54 15.79 -13.77
C ALA A 70 -9.00 15.42 -13.43
N SER A 71 -9.97 15.97 -14.18
CA SER A 71 -11.39 15.62 -14.04
C SER A 71 -11.66 14.15 -14.37
N ASP A 72 -11.11 13.67 -15.49
CA ASP A 72 -11.31 12.30 -15.98
C ASP A 72 -10.71 11.27 -15.03
N VAL A 73 -9.54 11.56 -14.42
CA VAL A 73 -8.94 10.71 -13.38
C VAL A 73 -9.87 10.62 -12.17
N MET A 74 -10.45 11.73 -11.70
CA MET A 74 -11.35 11.72 -10.55
C MET A 74 -12.68 11.00 -10.84
N GLU A 75 -13.27 11.19 -12.01
CA GLU A 75 -14.45 10.44 -12.44
C GLU A 75 -14.15 8.94 -12.49
N ARG A 76 -12.97 8.56 -12.99
CA ARG A 76 -12.58 7.15 -13.07
C ARG A 76 -12.32 6.52 -11.70
N LEU A 77 -11.76 7.27 -10.75
CA LEU A 77 -11.57 6.82 -9.36
C LEU A 77 -12.90 6.55 -8.66
N GLN A 78 -13.94 7.35 -8.92
CA GLN A 78 -15.26 7.18 -8.32
C GLN A 78 -15.89 5.82 -8.61
N VAL A 79 -15.73 5.33 -9.85
CA VAL A 79 -16.29 4.05 -10.29
C VAL A 79 -15.31 2.89 -10.14
N ALA A 80 -14.07 3.15 -9.74
CA ALA A 80 -13.06 2.12 -9.54
C ALA A 80 -13.43 1.22 -8.36
N ARG A 81 -13.42 -0.09 -8.61
CA ARG A 81 -13.63 -1.11 -7.58
C ARG A 81 -12.36 -1.90 -7.35
N LEU A 82 -12.09 -2.19 -6.09
CA LEU A 82 -11.03 -3.10 -5.68
C LEU A 82 -11.44 -4.53 -6.01
N GLN A 83 -10.47 -5.44 -6.07
CA GLN A 83 -10.74 -6.87 -6.33
C GLN A 83 -11.61 -7.52 -5.24
N THR A 84 -11.65 -6.92 -4.06
CA THR A 84 -12.54 -7.28 -2.95
C THR A 84 -14.01 -6.86 -3.19
N GLY A 85 -14.31 -6.18 -4.29
CA GLY A 85 -15.62 -5.64 -4.62
C GLY A 85 -15.93 -4.28 -3.95
N ARG A 86 -15.06 -3.79 -3.07
CA ARG A 86 -15.22 -2.51 -2.36
C ARG A 86 -14.91 -1.33 -3.27
N ALA A 87 -15.64 -0.22 -3.07
CA ALA A 87 -15.34 1.05 -3.72
C ALA A 87 -14.06 1.66 -3.14
N LEU A 88 -13.28 2.31 -4.00
CA LEU A 88 -12.14 3.10 -3.58
C LEU A 88 -12.65 4.42 -3.00
N VAL A 89 -12.39 4.69 -1.72
CA VAL A 89 -12.70 6.00 -1.12
C VAL A 89 -11.58 6.96 -1.47
N SER A 90 -11.88 7.99 -2.26
CA SER A 90 -10.90 8.99 -2.67
C SER A 90 -11.33 10.42 -2.36
N ARG A 91 -10.38 11.27 -1.96
CA ARG A 91 -10.54 12.73 -1.81
C ARG A 91 -9.51 13.45 -2.66
N ALA A 92 -9.86 14.62 -3.18
CA ALA A 92 -8.92 15.41 -3.98
C ALA A 92 -8.66 16.82 -3.47
N ALA A 93 -7.42 17.26 -3.64
CA ALA A 93 -7.01 18.65 -3.57
C ALA A 93 -6.63 19.16 -4.98
N LEU A 94 -6.80 20.46 -5.20
CA LEU A 94 -6.55 21.10 -6.49
C LEU A 94 -5.80 22.40 -6.27
N LEU A 95 -4.61 22.48 -6.87
CA LEU A 95 -3.79 23.67 -6.89
C LEU A 95 -3.50 24.02 -8.34
N GLN A 96 -3.48 25.30 -8.67
CA GLN A 96 -2.88 25.81 -9.89
C GLN A 96 -1.66 26.67 -9.55
N TYR A 97 -0.64 26.66 -10.40
CA TYR A 97 0.57 27.42 -10.15
C TYR A 97 1.13 28.05 -11.42
N SER A 98 1.78 29.21 -11.24
CA SER A 98 2.56 29.90 -12.25
C SER A 98 3.59 30.78 -11.54
N SER A 99 3.40 32.11 -11.52
CA SER A 99 4.16 33.08 -10.69
C SER A 99 3.83 32.98 -9.21
N HIS A 100 2.60 32.55 -8.92
CA HIS A 100 2.06 32.33 -7.59
C HIS A 100 1.21 31.05 -7.62
N VAL A 101 0.81 30.59 -6.43
CA VAL A 101 0.02 29.37 -6.25
C VAL A 101 -1.38 29.77 -5.79
N ILE A 102 -2.40 29.24 -6.45
CA ILE A 102 -3.79 29.34 -6.01
C ILE A 102 -4.27 27.96 -5.60
N VAL A 103 -4.76 27.84 -4.37
CA VAL A 103 -5.37 26.63 -3.84
C VAL A 103 -6.87 26.69 -4.12
N GLU A 104 -7.31 25.97 -5.14
CA GLU A 104 -8.71 25.97 -5.61
C GLU A 104 -9.61 25.09 -4.75
N GLN A 105 -9.04 24.01 -4.20
CA GLN A 105 -9.73 23.11 -3.29
C GLN A 105 -8.73 22.38 -2.40
N THR A 106 -9.00 22.29 -1.10
CA THR A 106 -8.28 21.40 -0.17
C THR A 106 -9.03 20.09 0.08
N PHE A 107 -8.42 19.12 0.78
CA PHE A 107 -9.07 17.85 1.10
C PHE A 107 -10.30 18.02 1.99
N LYS A 108 -10.30 19.03 2.88
CA LYS A 108 -11.48 19.37 3.73
C LYS A 108 -12.67 19.91 2.92
N GLN A 109 -12.41 20.50 1.75
CA GLN A 109 -13.43 21.06 0.88
C GLN A 109 -13.96 20.04 -0.14
N TRP A 110 -13.41 18.82 -0.18
CA TRP A 110 -13.83 17.77 -1.09
C TRP A 110 -15.29 17.37 -0.87
N ARG A 111 -16.11 17.46 -1.94
CA ARG A 111 -17.53 17.08 -1.94
C ARG A 111 -17.91 16.08 -3.03
N GLY A 112 -16.90 15.42 -3.62
CA GLY A 112 -17.08 14.44 -4.69
C GLY A 112 -16.64 14.94 -6.08
N PRO A 113 -16.59 14.05 -7.08
CA PRO A 113 -16.08 14.36 -8.42
C PRO A 113 -16.87 15.44 -9.16
N ASP A 114 -18.19 15.51 -8.96
CA ASP A 114 -19.03 16.53 -9.62
C ASP A 114 -18.70 17.95 -9.12
N ASP A 115 -18.50 18.13 -7.81
CA ASP A 115 -18.06 19.41 -7.22
C ASP A 115 -16.64 19.76 -7.68
N PHE A 116 -15.75 18.76 -7.73
CA PHE A 116 -14.38 18.94 -8.25
C PHE A 116 -14.39 19.41 -9.71
N LYS A 117 -15.22 18.80 -10.56
CA LYS A 117 -15.40 19.19 -11.97
C LYS A 117 -15.95 20.62 -12.08
N ALA A 118 -16.87 21.00 -11.21
CA ALA A 118 -17.41 22.36 -11.15
C ALA A 118 -16.37 23.40 -10.71
N ARG A 119 -15.40 23.02 -9.85
CA ARG A 119 -14.30 23.91 -9.41
C ARG A 119 -13.18 24.02 -10.42
N ILE A 120 -12.79 22.92 -11.06
CA ILE A 120 -11.68 22.92 -12.02
C ILE A 120 -12.08 23.61 -13.33
N ALA A 121 -13.32 23.46 -13.79
CA ALA A 121 -13.79 24.06 -15.04
C ALA A 121 -13.51 25.59 -15.16
N PRO A 122 -13.89 26.44 -14.18
CA PRO A 122 -13.69 27.88 -14.24
C PRO A 122 -12.28 28.37 -13.91
N ILE A 123 -11.31 27.48 -13.63
CA ILE A 123 -9.92 27.89 -13.40
C ILE A 123 -9.40 28.72 -14.57
N VAL A 124 -8.98 29.94 -14.25
CA VAL A 124 -8.48 30.94 -15.19
C VAL A 124 -6.96 30.83 -15.28
N TYR A 125 -6.47 30.73 -16.50
CA TYR A 125 -5.06 30.70 -16.84
C TYR A 125 -4.30 31.97 -16.35
N ILE A 126 -3.09 31.79 -15.81
CA ILE A 126 -2.27 32.87 -15.20
C ILE A 126 -1.21 33.40 -16.18
N GLY A 127 -0.36 32.53 -16.72
CA GLY A 127 0.57 32.77 -17.82
C GLY A 127 1.93 33.39 -17.51
N HIS A 128 2.34 33.53 -16.25
CA HIS A 128 3.57 34.24 -15.90
C HIS A 128 4.52 33.43 -15.02
N GLY A 129 5.58 32.87 -15.60
CA GLY A 129 6.59 32.12 -14.87
C GLY A 129 6.11 30.77 -14.35
N THR A 130 7.07 29.99 -13.84
CA THR A 130 6.88 28.59 -13.45
C THR A 130 7.58 28.31 -12.12
N TYR A 131 6.92 28.66 -11.01
CA TYR A 131 7.46 28.53 -9.65
C TYR A 131 6.94 27.28 -8.94
N THR A 132 7.32 26.12 -9.48
CA THR A 132 6.85 24.79 -9.05
C THR A 132 7.18 24.48 -7.59
N THR A 133 8.29 24.99 -7.06
CA THR A 133 8.74 24.71 -5.69
C THR A 133 7.72 25.17 -4.66
N TYR A 134 7.14 26.37 -4.83
CA TYR A 134 6.10 26.87 -3.92
C TYR A 134 4.80 26.07 -4.02
N ALA A 135 4.46 25.54 -5.19
CA ALA A 135 3.29 24.69 -5.37
C ALA A 135 3.45 23.38 -4.57
N ILE A 136 4.62 22.77 -4.65
CA ILE A 136 4.96 21.55 -3.90
C ILE A 136 5.03 21.82 -2.39
N THR A 137 5.59 22.94 -1.95
CA THR A 137 5.62 23.30 -0.52
C THR A 137 4.20 23.50 0.04
N ASN A 138 3.32 24.21 -0.68
CA ASN A 138 1.91 24.35 -0.28
C ASN A 138 1.19 23.00 -0.24
N LEU A 139 1.45 22.15 -1.23
CA LEU A 139 0.90 20.80 -1.26
C LEU A 139 1.32 19.98 -0.04
N THR A 140 2.62 19.96 0.29
CA THR A 140 3.14 19.24 1.44
C THR A 140 2.48 19.72 2.72
N ARG A 141 2.26 21.03 2.86
CA ARG A 141 1.54 21.59 3.99
C ARG A 141 0.10 21.08 4.09
N ILE A 142 -0.65 21.05 2.97
CA ILE A 142 -2.00 20.49 2.94
C ILE A 142 -2.00 19.02 3.39
N TYR A 143 -1.06 18.20 2.89
CA TYR A 143 -0.91 16.79 3.30
C TYR A 143 -0.49 16.59 4.75
N LEU A 144 0.14 17.58 5.38
CA LEU A 144 0.49 17.54 6.80
C LEU A 144 -0.68 17.94 7.70
N GLU A 145 -1.48 18.90 7.25
CA GLU A 145 -2.54 19.51 8.06
C GLU A 145 -3.91 18.83 7.90
N GLU A 146 -4.19 18.19 6.75
CA GLU A 146 -5.53 17.69 6.42
C GLU A 146 -5.62 16.18 6.16
N SER A 147 -4.49 15.51 5.97
CA SER A 147 -4.49 14.08 5.68
C SER A 147 -4.86 13.22 6.87
N GLU A 148 -5.57 12.16 6.58
CA GLU A 148 -5.81 11.12 7.57
C GLU A 148 -4.53 10.30 7.82
N PRO A 149 -4.26 9.83 9.06
CA PRO A 149 -3.09 9.00 9.36
C PRO A 149 -2.97 7.73 8.51
N ASN A 150 -4.11 7.21 8.05
CA ASN A 150 -4.21 5.96 7.30
C ASN A 150 -4.59 6.18 5.82
N SER A 151 -4.03 7.23 5.22
CA SER A 151 -4.29 7.59 3.83
C SER A 151 -3.09 7.33 2.92
N ILE A 152 -3.38 6.93 1.69
CA ILE A 152 -2.39 6.86 0.61
C ILE A 152 -2.35 8.23 -0.05
N LYS A 153 -1.18 8.87 -0.06
CA LYS A 153 -0.99 10.24 -0.53
C LYS A 153 -0.36 10.26 -1.91
N VAL A 154 -1.04 10.86 -2.89
CA VAL A 154 -0.62 10.91 -4.30
C VAL A 154 -0.63 12.34 -4.82
N ALA A 155 0.51 12.84 -5.27
CA ALA A 155 0.60 14.11 -5.99
C ALA A 155 0.70 13.83 -7.50
N VAL A 156 -0.16 14.47 -8.29
CA VAL A 156 -0.09 14.51 -9.75
C VAL A 156 0.36 15.90 -10.16
N LEU A 157 1.64 16.01 -10.51
CA LEU A 157 2.25 17.24 -10.98
C LEU A 157 2.21 17.26 -12.51
N LEU A 158 1.49 18.22 -13.08
CA LEU A 158 1.55 18.52 -14.49
C LEU A 158 2.62 19.59 -14.68
N PHE A 159 3.66 19.27 -15.44
CA PHE A 159 4.85 20.11 -15.56
C PHE A 159 5.67 19.70 -16.79
N ASP A 160 6.23 20.67 -17.52
CA ASP A 160 7.04 20.42 -18.72
C ASP A 160 8.54 20.17 -18.42
N GLY A 161 8.96 20.33 -17.16
CA GLY A 161 10.35 20.17 -16.74
C GLY A 161 11.16 21.46 -16.74
N ILE A 162 10.57 22.60 -17.08
CA ILE A 162 11.25 23.89 -17.19
C ILE A 162 10.68 24.87 -16.15
N SER A 163 11.41 25.09 -15.06
CA SER A 163 11.05 26.11 -14.07
C SER A 163 11.65 27.47 -14.42
N HIS A 164 11.05 28.54 -13.87
CA HIS A 164 11.62 29.87 -13.98
C HIS A 164 13.04 29.91 -13.34
N PRO A 165 14.02 30.67 -13.87
CA PRO A 165 15.40 30.68 -13.34
C PRO A 165 15.53 31.11 -11.87
N ARG A 166 14.53 31.83 -11.34
CA ARG A 166 14.46 32.22 -9.93
C ARG A 166 13.62 31.27 -9.07
N ASN A 167 13.11 30.18 -9.63
CA ASN A 167 12.45 29.14 -8.86
C ASN A 167 13.50 28.51 -7.91
N PRO A 168 13.22 28.39 -6.60
CA PRO A 168 14.13 27.71 -5.69
C PRO A 168 14.28 26.22 -6.04
N ASP A 169 15.21 25.52 -5.40
CA ASP A 169 15.45 24.11 -5.67
C ASP A 169 14.18 23.25 -5.49
N ILE A 170 13.67 22.73 -6.61
CA ILE A 170 12.48 21.89 -6.65
C ILE A 170 12.73 20.54 -5.97
N PHE A 171 13.95 20.01 -6.02
CA PHE A 171 14.25 18.67 -5.54
C PHE A 171 14.19 18.58 -4.02
N SER A 172 14.62 19.63 -3.32
CA SER A 172 14.45 19.73 -1.87
C SER A 172 12.97 19.67 -1.48
N ALA A 173 12.10 20.46 -2.13
CA ALA A 173 10.66 20.44 -1.84
C ALA A 173 10.00 19.10 -2.19
N VAL A 174 10.40 18.45 -3.29
CA VAL A 174 9.93 17.11 -3.64
C VAL A 174 10.40 16.08 -2.62
N ALA A 175 11.66 16.14 -2.17
CA ALA A 175 12.21 15.23 -1.18
C ALA A 175 11.46 15.34 0.14
N ASP A 176 11.18 16.57 0.60
CA ASP A 176 10.37 16.81 1.80
C ASP A 176 8.98 16.20 1.67
N ALA A 177 8.29 16.42 0.54
CA ALA A 177 6.99 15.82 0.27
C ALA A 177 7.04 14.28 0.26
N LYS A 178 8.03 13.69 -0.43
CA LYS A 178 8.23 12.24 -0.49
C LYS A 178 8.54 11.64 0.89
N ASN A 179 9.27 12.35 1.73
CA ASN A 179 9.54 11.96 3.12
C ASN A 179 8.26 11.92 3.97
N GLN A 180 7.25 12.72 3.62
CA GLN A 180 5.90 12.64 4.22
C GLN A 180 5.01 11.54 3.62
N GLY A 181 5.59 10.65 2.80
CA GLY A 181 4.88 9.52 2.19
C GLY A 181 4.17 9.85 0.89
N VAL A 182 4.30 11.07 0.35
CA VAL A 182 3.65 11.47 -0.90
C VAL A 182 4.30 10.76 -2.10
N ARG A 183 3.47 10.14 -2.95
CA ARG A 183 3.90 9.53 -4.22
C ARG A 183 3.65 10.52 -5.36
N PHE A 184 4.68 10.84 -6.13
CA PHE A 184 4.59 11.79 -7.24
C PHE A 184 4.41 11.09 -8.57
N PHE A 185 3.33 11.41 -9.26
CA PHE A 185 3.18 11.23 -10.70
C PHE A 185 3.60 12.55 -11.38
N ALA A 186 4.63 12.49 -12.21
CA ALA A 186 5.03 13.61 -13.05
C ALA A 186 4.44 13.40 -14.46
N ILE A 187 3.65 14.37 -14.91
CA ILE A 187 2.97 14.33 -16.22
C ILE A 187 3.53 15.46 -17.08
N GLY A 188 4.32 15.10 -18.09
CA GLY A 188 4.85 16.02 -19.08
C GLY A 188 3.74 16.65 -19.90
N ILE A 189 3.58 17.98 -19.89
CA ILE A 189 2.43 18.65 -20.52
C ILE A 189 2.68 19.01 -21.99
N THR A 190 3.90 19.44 -22.33
CA THR A 190 4.26 19.91 -23.67
C THR A 190 5.17 18.90 -24.39
N PRO A 191 5.41 19.08 -25.72
CA PRO A 191 6.40 18.30 -26.44
C PRO A 191 7.81 18.41 -25.84
N GLU A 192 8.19 19.58 -25.31
CA GLU A 192 9.48 19.83 -24.67
C GLU A 192 9.70 18.95 -23.44
N ALA A 193 8.65 18.47 -22.79
CA ALA A 193 8.75 17.51 -21.70
C ALA A 193 9.42 16.19 -22.13
N ASN A 194 9.46 15.90 -23.44
CA ASN A 194 10.14 14.73 -24.00
C ASN A 194 11.62 14.96 -24.33
N GLU A 195 12.12 16.19 -24.17
CA GLU A 195 13.55 16.46 -24.35
C GLU A 195 14.36 15.72 -23.28
N PRO A 196 15.54 15.16 -23.60
CA PRO A 196 16.31 14.33 -22.68
C PRO A 196 16.61 15.01 -21.33
N THR A 197 16.87 16.32 -21.34
CA THR A 197 17.13 17.12 -20.14
C THR A 197 15.89 17.25 -19.26
N ASN A 198 14.73 17.48 -19.87
CA ASN A 198 13.46 17.69 -19.17
C ASN A 198 12.92 16.36 -18.65
N ILE A 199 13.06 15.28 -19.42
CA ILE A 199 12.80 13.91 -18.93
C ILE A 199 13.66 13.62 -17.70
N ALA A 200 14.95 13.98 -17.70
CA ALA A 200 15.82 13.75 -16.54
C ALA A 200 15.33 14.51 -15.29
N GLN A 201 14.88 15.77 -15.45
CA GLN A 201 14.26 16.55 -14.37
C GLN A 201 12.97 15.87 -13.86
N LEU A 202 12.05 15.54 -14.76
CA LEU A 202 10.76 14.92 -14.42
C LEU A 202 10.95 13.54 -13.76
N ARG A 203 11.97 12.76 -14.15
CA ARG A 203 12.32 11.48 -13.52
C ARG A 203 12.73 11.62 -12.06
N LEU A 204 13.42 12.71 -11.71
CA LEU A 204 13.83 12.99 -10.32
C LEU A 204 12.63 13.41 -9.47
N ILE A 205 11.65 14.09 -10.08
CA ILE A 205 10.41 14.49 -9.42
C ILE A 205 9.49 13.28 -9.20
N ALA A 206 9.30 12.45 -10.22
CA ALA A 206 8.49 11.25 -10.16
C ALA A 206 8.93 10.28 -9.05
N SER A 207 7.99 9.50 -8.52
CA SER A 207 8.31 8.39 -7.62
C SER A 207 8.97 7.22 -8.36
N SER A 208 9.65 6.35 -7.60
CA SER A 208 10.38 5.20 -8.17
C SER A 208 9.48 3.95 -8.23
N PRO A 209 9.56 3.13 -9.29
CA PRO A 209 10.37 3.32 -10.50
C PRO A 209 9.73 4.33 -11.47
N ALA A 210 10.55 5.18 -12.09
CA ALA A 210 10.05 6.27 -12.95
C ALA A 210 9.16 5.78 -14.11
N SER A 211 9.35 4.55 -14.61
CA SER A 211 8.49 3.97 -15.65
C SER A 211 7.01 3.81 -15.27
N ARG A 212 6.69 3.89 -13.98
CA ARG A 212 5.31 3.81 -13.46
C ARG A 212 4.73 5.19 -13.13
N TYR A 213 5.58 6.19 -12.90
CA TYR A 213 5.19 7.48 -12.32
C TYR A 213 5.45 8.67 -13.24
N LEU A 214 6.28 8.51 -14.27
CA LEU A 214 6.51 9.52 -15.30
C LEU A 214 5.71 9.15 -16.55
N HIS A 215 4.80 10.04 -16.95
CA HIS A 215 4.00 9.90 -18.16
C HIS A 215 3.95 11.22 -18.92
N ASN A 216 3.38 11.21 -20.13
CA ASN A 216 3.16 12.42 -20.93
C ASN A 216 1.66 12.64 -21.16
N LEU A 217 1.18 13.87 -21.06
CA LEU A 217 -0.21 14.25 -21.28
C LEU A 217 -0.69 13.97 -22.71
N GLN A 218 0.24 13.96 -23.67
CA GLN A 218 0.00 13.65 -25.08
C GLN A 218 -0.09 12.14 -25.34
N ASP A 219 0.17 11.29 -24.35
CA ASP A 219 0.00 9.86 -24.50
C ASP A 219 -1.46 9.48 -24.68
N ARG A 220 -1.71 8.59 -25.65
CA ARG A 220 -3.02 7.96 -25.78
C ARG A 220 -3.36 7.18 -24.50
N ALA A 221 -4.62 7.32 -24.08
CA ALA A 221 -5.14 6.66 -22.89
C ALA A 221 -4.31 6.96 -21.62
N ILE A 222 -3.76 8.17 -21.50
CA ILE A 222 -2.99 8.61 -20.33
C ILE A 222 -3.77 8.41 -19.01
N VAL A 223 -5.07 8.68 -19.02
CA VAL A 223 -5.96 8.44 -17.87
C VAL A 223 -5.92 6.97 -17.47
N ASP A 224 -6.07 6.03 -18.42
CA ASP A 224 -6.03 4.59 -18.12
C ASP A 224 -4.66 4.15 -17.59
N LYS A 225 -3.57 4.70 -18.13
CA LYS A 225 -2.21 4.41 -17.63
C LYS A 225 -2.04 4.84 -16.18
N VAL A 226 -2.38 6.09 -15.86
CA VAL A 226 -2.26 6.64 -14.50
C VAL A 226 -3.18 5.89 -13.55
N MET A 227 -4.42 5.62 -13.95
CA MET A 227 -5.38 4.85 -13.16
C MET A 227 -4.90 3.44 -12.84
N LYS A 228 -4.31 2.75 -13.81
CA LYS A 228 -3.72 1.42 -13.59
C LYS A 228 -2.64 1.48 -12.51
N GLU A 229 -1.79 2.50 -12.54
CA GLU A 229 -0.69 2.64 -11.59
C GLU A 229 -1.17 3.05 -10.20
N ILE A 230 -2.15 3.96 -10.09
CA ILE A 230 -2.79 4.33 -8.82
C ILE A 230 -3.44 3.10 -8.16
N VAL A 231 -4.24 2.33 -8.92
CA VAL A 231 -4.90 1.12 -8.40
C VAL A 231 -3.86 0.05 -8.01
N SER A 232 -2.79 -0.09 -8.79
CA SER A 232 -1.69 -1.00 -8.44
C SER A 232 -0.97 -0.57 -7.16
N GLU A 233 -0.73 0.73 -6.96
CA GLU A 233 -0.10 1.25 -5.76
C GLU A 233 -0.97 1.03 -4.52
N PHE A 234 -2.27 1.29 -4.64
CA PHE A 234 -3.25 1.01 -3.60
C PHE A 234 -3.21 -0.47 -3.18
N LYS A 235 -3.21 -1.38 -4.16
CA LYS A 235 -3.12 -2.83 -3.91
C LYS A 235 -1.81 -3.22 -3.22
N MET A 236 -0.68 -2.66 -3.64
CA MET A 236 0.62 -2.98 -3.06
C MET A 236 0.72 -2.50 -1.60
N ILE A 237 0.23 -1.30 -1.30
CA ILE A 237 0.25 -0.75 0.06
C ILE A 237 -0.64 -1.58 0.98
N GLN A 238 -1.84 -1.95 0.53
CA GLN A 238 -2.71 -2.85 1.30
C GLN A 238 -2.06 -4.21 1.60
N LEU A 239 -1.35 -4.81 0.63
CA LEU A 239 -0.76 -6.14 0.81
C LEU A 239 0.53 -6.15 1.64
N PHE A 240 1.35 -5.10 1.53
CA PHE A 240 2.72 -5.10 2.07
C PHE A 240 2.98 -4.05 3.16
N GLN A 241 2.07 -3.10 3.36
CA GLN A 241 2.16 -2.09 4.40
C GLN A 241 0.83 -1.93 5.14
N PRO A 242 0.35 -2.99 5.83
CA PRO A 242 -0.90 -2.93 6.56
C PRO A 242 -0.90 -1.79 7.58
N SER A 243 0.25 -1.39 8.15
CA SER A 243 0.32 -0.24 9.07
C SER A 243 -0.19 1.10 8.49
N VAL A 244 -0.22 1.27 7.17
CA VAL A 244 -0.78 2.47 6.51
C VAL A 244 -2.30 2.36 6.39
N CYS A 245 -2.84 1.17 6.13
CA CYS A 245 -4.28 0.97 5.93
C CYS A 245 -5.02 0.46 7.18
N HIS A 246 -4.29 0.06 8.23
CA HIS A 246 -4.84 -0.55 9.44
C HIS A 246 -5.03 0.48 10.54
N LYS A 247 -6.27 0.62 11.05
CA LYS A 247 -6.51 1.38 12.29
C LYS A 247 -5.86 0.62 13.45
N ARG A 248 -5.08 1.29 14.31
CA ARG A 248 -4.76 0.73 15.64
C ARG A 248 -6.08 0.59 16.40
N LEU A 249 -6.65 -0.60 16.40
CA LEU A 249 -7.59 -0.99 17.45
C LEU A 249 -6.80 -0.86 18.77
N TYR A 250 -7.33 -0.07 19.71
CA TYR A 250 -6.78 0.26 21.04
C TYR A 250 -5.85 1.49 21.13
N PRO A 251 -6.35 2.64 21.64
CA PRO A 251 -5.50 3.72 22.13
C PRO A 251 -4.99 3.34 23.53
N GLY A 252 -3.71 2.95 23.64
CA GLY A 252 -3.08 2.79 24.96
C GLY A 252 -2.06 1.66 25.12
N SER A 253 -1.91 0.74 24.16
CA SER A 253 -0.76 -0.17 24.19
C SER A 253 0.43 0.49 23.50
N ALA A 254 1.46 0.79 24.28
CA ALA A 254 2.81 0.88 23.74
C ALA A 254 3.02 -0.29 22.76
N SER A 255 3.69 -0.04 21.64
CA SER A 255 4.27 -1.11 20.83
C SER A 255 4.85 -2.14 21.79
N PRO A 256 4.43 -3.42 21.74
CA PRO A 256 5.14 -4.39 22.54
C PRO A 256 6.55 -4.40 21.97
N SER A 257 7.50 -3.86 22.73
CA SER A 257 8.84 -4.41 22.77
C SER A 257 8.74 -5.82 23.35
N LEU A 258 8.01 -6.70 22.65
CA LEU A 258 8.12 -8.11 22.85
C LEU A 258 9.44 -8.44 22.20
N SER A 259 10.44 -8.69 23.04
CA SER A 259 11.60 -9.48 22.67
C SER A 259 11.06 -10.79 22.10
N PHE A 260 10.96 -10.85 20.78
CA PHE A 260 10.64 -12.03 19.99
C PHE A 260 11.92 -12.86 19.86
N PRO A 261 11.97 -14.10 20.38
CA PRO A 261 12.81 -15.12 19.82
C PRO A 261 11.92 -16.13 19.09
N ALA A 262 11.09 -15.73 18.13
CA ALA A 262 10.27 -16.70 17.38
C ALA A 262 9.70 -16.25 16.02
N PHE A 263 10.11 -15.12 15.44
CA PHE A 263 9.66 -14.75 14.09
C PHE A 263 10.82 -14.18 13.28
N LEU A 264 11.60 -15.08 12.67
CA LEU A 264 12.49 -14.76 11.57
C LEU A 264 11.76 -15.11 10.26
N LEU A 265 11.20 -14.11 9.58
CA LEU A 265 10.70 -14.25 8.22
C LEU A 265 11.88 -14.01 7.27
N PHE A 266 12.51 -15.07 6.76
CA PHE A 266 13.59 -14.94 5.77
C PHE A 266 12.99 -14.66 4.38
N LYS A 267 13.25 -13.45 3.85
CA LYS A 267 13.20 -13.19 2.41
C LYS A 267 14.38 -13.92 1.76
N GLN A 268 14.11 -14.64 0.66
CA GLN A 268 14.95 -14.79 -0.55
C GLN A 268 15.04 -16.24 -1.06
N ILE A 269 14.08 -16.65 -1.90
CA ILE A 269 14.37 -17.48 -3.08
C ILE A 269 13.67 -16.84 -4.29
N LEU A 270 14.50 -16.44 -5.24
CA LEU A 270 14.16 -15.77 -6.48
C LEU A 270 13.39 -16.69 -7.45
N ARG A 271 12.54 -16.06 -8.27
CA ARG A 271 12.15 -16.49 -9.63
C ARG A 271 11.63 -17.93 -9.75
N LYS A 272 10.37 -18.17 -9.37
CA LYS A 272 9.42 -19.05 -10.09
C LYS A 272 8.05 -19.03 -9.35
N PRO A 273 6.92 -18.75 -10.03
CA PRO A 273 5.61 -18.61 -9.39
C PRO A 273 4.94 -19.96 -8.98
N SER A 274 5.70 -21.06 -8.95
CA SER A 274 5.14 -22.42 -8.84
C SER A 274 5.60 -23.20 -7.60
N LEU A 275 6.14 -22.55 -6.57
CA LEU A 275 6.54 -23.24 -5.33
C LEU A 275 5.71 -22.76 -4.12
N PRO A 276 5.28 -23.68 -3.24
CA PRO A 276 4.45 -23.37 -2.09
C PRO A 276 5.21 -22.53 -1.04
N LEU A 277 4.46 -21.67 -0.35
CA LEU A 277 4.96 -20.90 0.79
C LEU A 277 5.19 -21.84 1.97
N LEU A 278 6.36 -21.75 2.57
CA LEU A 278 6.77 -22.65 3.62
C LEU A 278 6.91 -21.90 4.95
N LEU A 279 6.02 -22.22 5.89
CA LEU A 279 5.96 -21.59 7.20
C LEU A 279 6.61 -22.51 8.24
N PHE A 280 7.46 -21.94 9.08
CA PHE A 280 8.13 -22.64 10.17
C PHE A 280 7.54 -22.16 11.49
N LEU A 281 7.08 -23.09 12.32
CA LEU A 281 6.76 -22.82 13.72
C LEU A 281 7.73 -23.60 14.61
N PHE A 282 8.49 -22.88 15.44
CA PHE A 282 9.32 -23.46 16.48
C PHE A 282 8.47 -23.60 17.75
N LEU A 283 8.31 -24.84 18.23
CA LEU A 283 7.63 -25.16 19.47
C LEU A 283 8.70 -25.60 20.47
N ASP A 284 9.30 -24.62 21.16
CA ASP A 284 10.44 -24.77 22.06
C ASP A 284 11.66 -25.51 21.48
N ASN A 285 12.78 -25.49 22.21
CA ASN A 285 14.16 -25.83 21.77
C ASN A 285 14.39 -27.26 21.20
N ALA A 286 13.36 -28.01 20.78
CA ALA A 286 13.49 -29.37 20.26
C ALA A 286 12.49 -29.76 19.16
N CYS A 287 11.56 -28.90 18.72
CA CYS A 287 10.58 -29.26 17.68
C CYS A 287 10.46 -28.17 16.59
N VAL A 288 10.70 -28.58 15.33
CA VAL A 288 10.42 -27.78 14.13
C VAL A 288 9.22 -28.39 13.41
N LEU A 289 8.16 -27.61 13.24
CA LEU A 289 7.00 -28.02 12.46
C LEU A 289 7.03 -27.32 11.10
N TRP A 290 7.02 -28.11 10.02
CA TRP A 290 6.98 -27.62 8.63
C TRP A 290 5.56 -27.60 8.10
N PHE A 291 5.16 -26.46 7.52
CA PHE A 291 3.91 -26.33 6.78
C PHE A 291 4.21 -26.01 5.33
N CYS A 292 3.77 -26.89 4.43
CA CYS A 292 3.76 -26.62 3.00
C CYS A 292 2.36 -26.07 2.65
N ILE A 293 2.25 -24.75 2.47
CA ILE A 293 0.97 -24.13 2.09
C ILE A 293 0.94 -24.05 0.57
N ALA A 294 0.20 -24.97 -0.05
CA ALA A 294 -0.11 -24.87 -1.47
C ALA A 294 -0.97 -23.62 -1.72
N SER A 295 -0.58 -22.82 -2.71
CA SER A 295 -1.26 -21.59 -3.07
C SER A 295 -2.73 -21.89 -3.46
N PRO A 296 -3.73 -21.17 -2.94
CA PRO A 296 -5.15 -21.45 -3.19
C PRO A 296 -5.62 -21.12 -4.62
N LEU A 297 -4.70 -20.75 -5.52
CA LEU A 297 -5.00 -20.27 -6.87
C LEU A 297 -4.73 -21.29 -8.00
N ASP A 298 -4.35 -22.54 -7.69
CA ASP A 298 -4.21 -23.62 -8.69
C ASP A 298 -5.35 -24.66 -8.57
N PRO A 299 -6.21 -24.84 -9.59
CA PRO A 299 -7.31 -25.81 -9.56
C PRO A 299 -6.87 -27.28 -9.51
N SER A 300 -5.59 -27.59 -9.77
CA SER A 300 -5.07 -28.96 -9.83
C SER A 300 -4.81 -29.60 -8.46
N TYR A 301 -4.74 -28.79 -7.39
CA TYR A 301 -4.46 -29.25 -6.03
C TYR A 301 -5.73 -29.31 -5.16
N ARG A 302 -6.74 -30.08 -5.56
CA ARG A 302 -7.98 -30.30 -4.77
C ARG A 302 -7.83 -31.24 -3.56
N LYS A 303 -6.62 -31.68 -3.22
CA LYS A 303 -6.35 -32.48 -2.03
C LYS A 303 -5.19 -31.86 -1.28
N THR A 304 -5.48 -31.03 -0.29
CA THR A 304 -4.50 -30.61 0.71
C THR A 304 -4.11 -31.84 1.52
N VAL A 305 -3.03 -32.51 1.14
CA VAL A 305 -2.41 -33.53 2.00
C VAL A 305 -1.49 -32.79 2.95
N VAL A 306 -1.94 -32.58 4.18
CA VAL A 306 -1.06 -32.14 5.27
C VAL A 306 -0.29 -33.37 5.73
N ILE A 307 0.96 -33.51 5.27
CA ILE A 307 1.85 -34.58 5.75
C ILE A 307 2.50 -34.10 7.06
N PHE A 308 2.22 -34.79 8.15
CA PHE A 308 2.85 -34.54 9.44
C PHE A 308 4.13 -35.37 9.55
N HIS A 309 5.29 -34.71 9.53
CA HIS A 309 6.53 -35.32 9.98
C HIS A 309 7.00 -34.61 11.25
N VAL A 310 7.01 -35.33 12.37
CA VAL A 310 7.62 -34.88 13.62
C VAL A 310 9.04 -35.45 13.65
N LEU A 311 10.04 -34.60 13.39
CA LEU A 311 11.44 -34.96 13.60
C LEU A 311 11.82 -34.62 15.04
N GLN A 312 11.95 -35.65 15.87
CA GLN A 312 12.46 -35.52 17.22
C GLN A 312 13.99 -35.59 17.16
N THR A 313 14.68 -34.45 17.26
CA THR A 313 16.14 -34.45 17.42
C THR A 313 16.46 -34.94 18.83
N ARG A 314 16.81 -36.22 18.99
CA ARG A 314 17.47 -36.69 20.21
C ARG A 314 18.86 -36.07 20.25
N GLY A 315 19.18 -35.47 21.40
CA GLY A 315 20.28 -34.52 21.55
C GLY A 315 21.63 -35.02 21.04
N VAL A 316 22.30 -34.14 20.31
CA VAL A 316 23.76 -34.15 20.20
C VAL A 316 24.24 -32.97 21.03
N LYS A 317 24.81 -33.28 22.20
CA LYS A 317 25.62 -32.35 22.97
C LYS A 317 26.98 -32.20 22.27
N ASN A 318 27.45 -30.96 22.19
CA ASN A 318 28.84 -30.52 21.98
C ASN A 318 29.50 -30.72 20.59
N ALA A 319 29.73 -29.59 19.91
CA ALA A 319 31.00 -29.15 19.30
C ALA A 319 30.81 -27.66 18.91
N ALA A 320 31.20 -26.72 19.76
CA ALA A 320 32.48 -26.00 19.78
C ALA A 320 32.59 -24.90 18.68
N LEU A 321 32.55 -23.65 19.16
CA LEU A 321 32.88 -22.33 18.58
C LEU A 321 32.42 -21.98 17.16
#